data_AF-A0A3M2A2C2-F1
#
_entry.id   AF-A0A3M2A2C2-F1
#
_cell.length_a   1.000
_cell.length_b   1.000
_cell.length_c   1.000
_cell.angle_alpha   90.00
_cell.angle_beta   90.00
_cell.angle_gamma   90.00
#
_symmetry.space_group_name_H-M   'P 1'
#
loop_
_entity.id
_entity.type
_entity.pdbx_description
1 polymer ?
#
loop_
_entity_poly.entity_id
_entity_poly.type
_entity_poly.pdbx_seq_one_letter_code
_entity_poly.pdbx_strand_id
1 'polypeptide(L)'
;MVLSQSPEPGASLLALRGDVLTLTLSVSPASEGAAYVRTNLGRAGVRRAEIVAEAEDGVPALGGDWHDVPMEHASPGRFVARLPLAEVGVFEAKAFFLPRGRRDPRWPHGPNLRVKVEAAQNLAANSQYTAFVRMFRKPVPPDPGAKPCEALLDRLGYTVIPASGTFRELARRLDHILGTLRCRIIQLLPIHPVPTTYARMGRFGSPYAA
;
A
#
# COMPACT_ATOMS: atom_id res chain seq x y z
N MET A 1 -2.15 13.03 -37.72
CA MET A 1 -2.06 11.73 -37.03
C MET A 1 -2.69 11.90 -35.66
N VAL A 2 -3.74 11.13 -35.39
CA VAL A 2 -4.46 11.06 -34.13
C VAL A 2 -4.00 9.80 -33.41
N LEU A 3 -3.72 9.93 -32.12
CA LEU A 3 -3.32 8.83 -31.25
C LEU A 3 -4.34 8.66 -30.14
N SER A 4 -4.79 7.43 -29.91
CA SER A 4 -5.59 7.07 -28.76
C SER A 4 -5.00 5.86 -28.06
N GLN A 5 -5.06 5.86 -26.73
CA GLN A 5 -4.56 4.78 -25.89
C GLN A 5 -5.73 4.18 -25.11
N SER A 6 -5.75 2.87 -24.94
CA SER A 6 -6.67 2.18 -24.03
C SER A 6 -5.88 1.25 -23.10
N PRO A 7 -6.07 1.32 -21.77
CA PRO A 7 -6.88 2.28 -21.02
C PRO A 7 -6.49 3.74 -21.28
N GLU A 8 -7.47 4.65 -21.17
CA GLU A 8 -7.29 6.06 -21.56
C GLU A 8 -6.22 6.77 -20.72
N PRO A 9 -5.44 7.69 -21.32
CA PRO A 9 -4.54 8.56 -20.58
C PRO A 9 -5.26 9.27 -19.42
N GLY A 10 -4.67 9.27 -18.23
CA GLY A 10 -5.27 9.85 -17.02
C GLY A 10 -6.24 8.97 -16.24
N ALA A 11 -6.57 7.77 -16.74
CA ALA A 11 -7.31 6.81 -15.94
C ALA A 11 -6.49 6.38 -14.70
N SER A 12 -7.19 5.98 -13.64
CA SER A 12 -6.61 5.38 -12.44
C SER A 12 -7.17 3.98 -12.25
N LEU A 13 -6.30 2.98 -12.25
CA LEU A 13 -6.67 1.58 -12.17
C LEU A 13 -6.22 1.00 -10.84
N LEU A 14 -7.03 0.10 -10.30
CA LEU A 14 -6.67 -0.80 -9.21
C LEU A 14 -6.49 -2.20 -9.80
N ALA A 15 -5.35 -2.81 -9.55
CA ALA A 15 -5.01 -4.15 -9.98
C ALA A 15 -4.32 -4.92 -8.84
N LEU A 16 -4.14 -6.21 -9.02
CA LEU A 16 -3.46 -7.09 -8.08
C LEU A 16 -2.13 -7.54 -8.63
N ARG A 17 -1.19 -7.81 -7.73
CA ARG A 17 0.06 -8.47 -8.10
C ARG A 17 -0.25 -9.85 -8.71
N GLY A 18 0.21 -10.08 -9.93
CA GLY A 18 -0.09 -11.27 -10.73
C GLY A 18 -1.05 -11.00 -11.90
N ASP A 19 -1.74 -9.86 -11.90
CA ASP A 19 -2.55 -9.43 -13.06
C ASP A 19 -1.68 -9.03 -14.25
N VAL A 20 -2.31 -8.88 -15.41
CA VAL A 20 -1.67 -8.39 -16.64
C VAL A 20 -2.37 -7.13 -17.11
N LEU A 21 -1.64 -6.02 -17.15
CA LEU A 21 -2.10 -4.78 -17.74
C LEU A 21 -1.93 -4.85 -19.27
N THR A 22 -3.03 -4.75 -20.00
CA THR A 22 -3.00 -4.67 -21.47
C THR A 22 -3.17 -3.22 -21.90
N LEU A 23 -2.17 -2.64 -22.57
CA LEU A 23 -2.27 -1.34 -23.22
C LEU A 23 -2.38 -1.52 -24.73
N THR A 24 -3.29 -0.78 -25.33
CA THR A 24 -3.43 -0.65 -26.78
C THR A 24 -3.15 0.78 -27.18
N LEU A 25 -2.36 0.99 -28.23
CA LEU A 25 -2.18 2.28 -28.90
C LEU A 25 -2.75 2.19 -30.31
N SER A 26 -3.63 3.10 -30.65
CA SER A 26 -4.22 3.25 -31.98
C SER A 26 -3.69 4.51 -32.66
N VAL A 27 -3.34 4.39 -33.93
CA VAL A 27 -2.73 5.41 -34.78
C VAL A 27 -3.59 5.61 -36.03
N SER A 28 -4.17 6.80 -36.19
CA SER A 28 -5.06 7.13 -37.31
C SER A 28 -4.61 8.39 -38.07
N PRO A 29 -4.47 8.37 -39.41
CA PRO A 29 -4.46 7.16 -40.24
C PRO A 29 -3.26 6.25 -39.88
N ALA A 30 -3.38 4.96 -40.20
CA ALA A 30 -2.28 4.01 -40.01
C ALA A 30 -1.01 4.52 -40.69
N SER A 31 0.10 4.49 -39.96
CA SER A 31 1.38 5.04 -40.39
C SER A 31 2.50 4.06 -40.04
N GLU A 32 3.57 4.02 -40.84
CA GLU A 32 4.73 3.20 -40.53
C GLU A 32 5.52 3.76 -39.34
N GLY A 33 5.94 2.87 -38.43
CA GLY A 33 6.69 3.22 -37.23
C GLY A 33 6.65 2.12 -36.19
N ALA A 34 7.12 2.44 -35.00
CA ALA A 34 7.10 1.55 -33.83
C ALA A 34 6.34 2.21 -32.68
N ALA A 35 5.78 1.40 -31.78
CA ALA A 35 5.11 1.90 -30.58
C ALA A 35 5.78 1.33 -29.33
N TYR A 36 5.74 2.11 -28.26
CA TYR A 36 6.34 1.78 -26.98
C TYR A 36 5.42 2.23 -25.84
N VAL A 37 5.54 1.59 -24.69
CA VAL A 37 4.98 2.07 -23.43
C VAL A 37 6.12 2.59 -22.57
N ARG A 38 6.12 3.88 -22.27
CA ARG A 38 6.98 4.47 -21.25
C ARG A 38 6.35 4.24 -19.88
N THR A 39 7.03 3.54 -18.99
CA THR A 39 6.49 3.16 -17.68
C THR A 39 7.60 2.96 -16.64
N ASN A 40 7.22 2.99 -15.37
CA ASN A 40 8.07 2.56 -14.26
C ASN A 40 7.68 1.20 -13.66
N LEU A 41 6.77 0.46 -14.31
CA LEU A 41 6.42 -0.91 -13.93
C LEU A 41 7.67 -1.81 -13.92
N GLY A 42 7.82 -2.63 -12.88
CA GLY A 42 8.94 -3.56 -12.72
C GLY A 42 10.23 -2.91 -12.20
N ARG A 43 10.17 -1.64 -11.76
CA ARG A 43 11.30 -0.89 -11.22
C ARG A 43 11.00 -0.30 -9.83
N ALA A 44 10.06 -0.87 -9.08
CA ALA A 44 9.70 -0.38 -7.74
C ALA A 44 10.89 -0.31 -6.78
N GLY A 45 11.85 -1.24 -6.93
CA GLY A 45 13.10 -1.23 -6.16
C GLY A 45 13.97 0.01 -6.41
N VAL A 46 14.09 0.44 -7.68
CA VAL A 46 14.85 1.64 -8.06
C VAL A 46 14.19 2.87 -7.47
N ARG A 47 12.87 3.02 -7.66
CA ARG A 47 12.11 4.14 -7.12
C ARG A 47 12.21 4.22 -5.60
N ARG A 48 12.14 3.08 -4.90
CA ARG A 48 12.27 3.04 -3.44
C ARG A 48 13.67 3.45 -2.98
N ALA A 49 14.72 2.98 -3.66
CA ALA A 49 16.07 3.38 -3.34
C ALA A 49 16.28 4.89 -3.51
N GLU A 50 15.72 5.50 -4.57
CA GLU A 50 15.75 6.95 -4.77
C GLU A 50 15.01 7.71 -3.66
N ILE A 51 13.82 7.25 -3.26
CA ILE A 51 13.05 7.88 -2.16
C ILE A 51 13.82 7.82 -0.84
N VAL A 52 14.48 6.68 -0.55
CA VAL A 52 15.28 6.53 0.67
C VAL A 52 16.50 7.45 0.63
N ALA A 53 17.25 7.47 -0.47
CA ALA A 53 18.41 8.34 -0.63
C ALA A 53 18.04 9.83 -0.57
N GLU A 54 16.89 10.22 -1.11
CA GLU A 54 16.37 11.59 -0.98
C GLU A 54 16.02 11.93 0.46
N ALA A 55 15.32 11.03 1.17
CA ALA A 55 14.87 11.27 2.53
C ALA A 55 16.01 11.21 3.58
N GLU A 56 16.99 10.33 3.39
CA GLU A 56 18.07 10.08 4.36
C GLU A 56 19.32 10.91 4.03
N ASP A 57 19.68 11.04 2.75
CA ASP A 57 20.94 11.65 2.32
C ASP A 57 20.76 12.96 1.53
N GLY A 58 19.51 13.40 1.28
CA GLY A 58 19.21 14.61 0.51
C GLY A 58 19.56 14.50 -0.99
N VAL A 59 19.73 13.28 -1.51
CA VAL A 59 20.08 13.05 -2.92
C VAL A 59 18.82 13.21 -3.79
N PRO A 60 18.80 14.12 -4.77
CA PRO A 60 17.61 14.32 -5.61
C PRO A 60 17.24 13.06 -6.42
N ALA A 61 15.94 12.72 -6.45
CA ALA A 61 15.44 11.62 -7.26
C ALA A 61 15.59 11.92 -8.76
N LEU A 62 16.22 11.00 -9.50
CA LEU A 62 16.50 11.15 -10.93
C LEU A 62 15.40 10.57 -11.82
N GLY A 63 14.48 9.77 -11.26
CA GLY A 63 13.48 9.06 -12.06
C GLY A 63 14.09 7.93 -12.88
N GLY A 64 15.14 7.28 -12.36
CA GLY A 64 15.82 6.16 -13.00
C GLY A 64 14.97 4.89 -13.11
N ASP A 65 13.75 4.91 -12.57
CA ASP A 65 12.77 3.83 -12.65
C ASP A 65 12.01 3.80 -13.99
N TRP A 66 12.05 4.88 -14.78
CA TRP A 66 11.37 4.93 -16.07
C TRP A 66 12.12 4.21 -17.19
N HIS A 67 11.40 3.44 -17.99
CA HIS A 67 11.91 2.75 -19.17
C HIS A 67 10.84 2.58 -20.25
N ASP A 68 11.27 2.22 -21.46
CA ASP A 68 10.39 2.01 -22.61
C ASP A 68 10.25 0.52 -22.92
N VAL A 69 9.02 0.03 -22.98
CA VAL A 69 8.69 -1.36 -23.36
C VAL A 69 8.13 -1.37 -24.78
N PRO A 70 8.72 -2.13 -25.72
CA PRO A 70 8.20 -2.20 -27.09
C PRO A 70 6.79 -2.82 -27.12
N MET A 71 5.94 -2.29 -27.98
CA MET A 71 4.61 -2.82 -28.25
C MET A 71 4.63 -3.69 -29.52
N GLU A 72 3.85 -4.77 -29.51
CA GLU A 72 3.63 -5.62 -30.67
C GLU A 72 2.71 -4.92 -31.68
N HIS A 73 3.05 -4.96 -32.97
CA HIS A 73 2.17 -4.49 -34.04
C HIS A 73 1.10 -5.53 -34.34
N ALA A 74 -0.11 -5.32 -33.82
CA ALA A 74 -1.21 -6.28 -33.89
C ALA A 74 -1.98 -6.22 -35.22
N SER A 75 -2.16 -5.01 -35.77
CA SER A 75 -2.80 -4.76 -37.06
C SER A 75 -2.47 -3.35 -37.55
N PRO A 76 -2.74 -2.96 -38.81
CA PRO A 76 -2.44 -1.62 -39.30
C PRO A 76 -2.95 -0.52 -38.36
N GLY A 77 -2.02 0.30 -37.85
CA GLY A 77 -2.34 1.39 -36.92
C GLY A 77 -2.72 0.95 -35.51
N ARG A 78 -2.51 -0.32 -35.12
CA ARG A 78 -2.83 -0.83 -33.78
C ARG A 78 -1.65 -1.59 -33.17
N PHE A 79 -1.26 -1.18 -31.98
CA PHE A 79 -0.15 -1.75 -31.23
C PHE A 79 -0.60 -2.18 -29.85
N VAL A 80 -0.06 -3.28 -29.32
CA VAL A 80 -0.46 -3.84 -28.03
C VAL A 80 0.76 -4.19 -27.17
N ALA A 81 0.71 -3.87 -25.88
CA ALA A 81 1.65 -4.37 -24.88
C ALA A 81 0.87 -5.05 -23.74
N ARG A 82 1.38 -6.18 -23.27
CA ARG A 82 0.85 -6.93 -22.13
C ARG A 82 1.91 -6.95 -21.04
N LEU A 83 1.71 -6.14 -20.01
CA LEU A 83 2.68 -5.90 -18.94
C LEU A 83 2.27 -6.69 -17.69
N PRO A 84 3.06 -7.66 -17.23
CA PRO A 84 2.78 -8.38 -15.99
C PRO A 84 2.98 -7.46 -14.78
N LEU A 85 2.04 -7.49 -13.84
CA LEU A 85 2.08 -6.69 -12.62
C LEU A 85 2.74 -7.50 -11.50
N ALA A 86 4.07 -7.53 -11.47
CA ALA A 86 4.83 -8.38 -10.56
C ALA A 86 5.12 -7.73 -9.18
N GLU A 87 4.95 -6.42 -9.05
CA GLU A 87 5.35 -5.66 -7.86
C GLU A 87 4.16 -4.89 -7.28
N VAL A 88 4.08 -4.81 -5.94
CA VAL A 88 3.10 -3.96 -5.24
C VAL A 88 3.60 -2.52 -5.27
N GLY A 89 2.73 -1.58 -5.61
CA GLY A 89 3.10 -0.16 -5.70
C GLY A 89 2.09 0.69 -6.47
N VAL A 90 2.49 1.92 -6.75
CA VAL A 90 1.76 2.83 -7.65
C VAL A 90 2.68 3.14 -8.81
N PHE A 91 2.23 2.82 -10.01
CA PHE A 91 3.00 2.94 -11.24
C PHE A 91 2.29 3.84 -12.22
N GLU A 92 3.06 4.32 -13.19
CA GLU A 92 2.56 5.12 -14.29
C GLU A 92 2.97 4.51 -15.63
N ALA A 93 2.14 4.71 -16.64
CA ALA A 93 2.39 4.25 -17.99
C ALA A 93 1.83 5.24 -19.02
N LYS A 94 2.53 5.39 -20.14
CA LYS A 94 2.02 6.13 -21.30
C LYS A 94 2.58 5.55 -22.59
N ALA A 95 1.69 5.15 -23.49
CA ALA A 95 2.05 4.66 -24.81
C ALA A 95 2.39 5.83 -25.73
N PHE A 96 3.36 5.63 -26.62
CA PHE A 96 3.72 6.59 -27.66
C PHE A 96 4.06 5.88 -28.96
N PHE A 97 3.94 6.62 -30.06
CA PHE A 97 4.29 6.16 -31.39
C PHE A 97 5.52 6.91 -31.90
N LEU A 98 6.48 6.19 -32.46
CA LEU A 98 7.66 6.72 -33.12
C LEU A 98 7.54 6.47 -34.63
N PRO A 99 7.17 7.49 -35.43
CA PRO A 99 7.07 7.33 -36.87
C PRO A 99 8.41 6.91 -37.49
N ARG A 100 8.37 6.09 -38.53
CA ARG A 100 9.56 5.60 -39.22
C ARG A 100 10.44 6.78 -39.70
N GLY A 101 11.74 6.69 -39.42
CA GLY A 101 12.72 7.71 -39.82
C GLY A 101 12.67 9.01 -38.99
N ARG A 102 11.83 9.09 -37.96
CA ARG A 102 11.79 10.24 -37.03
C ARG A 102 12.38 9.86 -35.67
N ARG A 103 12.89 10.88 -34.98
CA ARG A 103 13.36 10.78 -33.59
C ARG A 103 12.37 11.33 -32.57
N ASP A 104 11.37 12.08 -33.03
CA ASP A 104 10.38 12.72 -32.17
C ASP A 104 9.22 11.75 -31.86
N PRO A 105 9.04 11.31 -30.60
CA PRO A 105 7.93 10.48 -30.20
C PRO A 105 6.63 11.29 -30.19
N ARG A 106 5.55 10.66 -30.65
CA ARG A 106 4.21 11.23 -30.70
C ARG A 106 3.35 10.59 -29.61
N TRP A 107 2.70 11.44 -28.83
CA TRP A 107 1.96 11.02 -27.63
C TRP A 107 0.46 11.23 -27.82
N PRO A 108 -0.39 10.34 -27.29
CA PRO A 108 -1.80 10.66 -27.09
C PRO A 108 -1.94 11.82 -26.08
N HIS A 109 -3.00 12.61 -26.27
CA HIS A 109 -3.32 13.72 -25.38
C HIS A 109 -3.69 13.22 -23.98
N GLY A 110 -3.41 14.02 -22.95
CA GLY A 110 -3.74 13.71 -21.55
C GLY A 110 -2.54 13.28 -20.70
N PRO A 111 -2.73 13.12 -19.38
CA PRO A 111 -1.68 12.72 -18.45
C PRO A 111 -1.38 11.21 -18.53
N ASN A 112 -0.47 10.71 -17.70
CA ASN A 112 -0.15 9.29 -17.65
C ASN A 112 -1.34 8.47 -17.13
N LEU A 113 -1.43 7.21 -17.59
CA LEU A 113 -2.23 6.20 -16.91
C LEU A 113 -1.60 5.91 -15.56
N ARG A 114 -2.38 5.85 -14.48
CA ARG A 114 -1.92 5.43 -13.15
C ARG A 114 -2.46 4.06 -12.79
N VAL A 115 -1.62 3.19 -12.26
CA VAL A 115 -1.97 1.82 -11.86
C VAL A 115 -1.50 1.57 -10.43
N LYS A 116 -2.45 1.39 -9.51
CA LYS A 116 -2.18 0.91 -8.16
C LYS A 116 -2.23 -0.62 -8.19
N VAL A 117 -1.13 -1.26 -7.84
CA VAL A 117 -1.02 -2.72 -7.73
C VAL A 117 -0.99 -3.08 -6.25
N GLU A 118 -2.03 -3.79 -5.81
CA GLU A 118 -2.16 -4.29 -4.44
C GLU A 118 -1.61 -5.70 -4.28
N ALA A 119 -1.28 -6.06 -3.04
CA ALA A 119 -0.85 -7.42 -2.72
C ALA A 119 -2.00 -8.42 -2.95
N ALA A 120 -1.77 -9.45 -3.76
CA ALA A 120 -2.76 -10.49 -4.02
C ALA A 120 -3.25 -11.20 -2.75
N GLN A 121 -2.41 -11.25 -1.71
CA GLN A 121 -2.75 -11.86 -0.41
C GLN A 121 -3.89 -11.13 0.31
N ASN A 122 -4.14 -9.87 -0.04
CA ASN A 122 -5.18 -9.05 0.58
C ASN A 122 -6.51 -9.12 -0.18
N LEU A 123 -6.60 -9.85 -1.30
CA LEU A 123 -7.81 -9.90 -2.12
C LEU A 123 -8.99 -10.57 -1.40
N ALA A 124 -8.73 -11.69 -0.73
CA ALA A 124 -9.79 -12.55 -0.20
C ALA A 124 -9.32 -13.37 1.01
N ALA A 125 -10.31 -13.94 1.73
CA ALA A 125 -10.10 -14.71 2.95
C ALA A 125 -9.32 -13.93 4.03
N ASN A 126 -9.63 -12.64 4.15
CA ASN A 126 -9.04 -11.75 5.14
C ASN A 126 -9.72 -11.98 6.50
N SER A 127 -8.99 -12.57 7.44
CA SER A 127 -9.35 -12.67 8.84
C SER A 127 -8.55 -11.65 9.63
N GLN A 128 -9.22 -10.80 10.40
CA GLN A 128 -8.57 -9.73 11.16
C GLN A 128 -8.59 -10.03 12.66
N TYR A 129 -7.43 -9.87 13.31
CA TYR A 129 -7.32 -9.84 14.76
C TYR A 129 -7.07 -8.40 15.21
N THR A 130 -8.03 -7.84 15.95
CA THR A 130 -7.88 -6.49 16.50
C THR A 130 -7.20 -6.58 17.86
N ALA A 131 -5.96 -6.08 17.94
CA ALA A 131 -5.13 -6.16 19.13
C ALA A 131 -5.13 -4.84 19.88
N PHE A 132 -5.68 -4.85 21.11
CA PHE A 132 -5.43 -3.78 22.06
C PHE A 132 -4.13 -4.05 22.83
N VAL A 133 -3.03 -3.45 22.37
CA VAL A 133 -1.67 -3.72 22.91
C VAL A 133 -1.60 -3.59 24.43
N ARG A 134 -2.37 -2.69 25.02
CA ARG A 134 -2.46 -2.47 26.48
C ARG A 134 -2.92 -3.72 27.26
N MET A 135 -3.64 -4.65 26.63
CA MET A 135 -4.06 -5.92 27.24
C MET A 135 -3.01 -7.04 27.12
N PHE A 136 -2.02 -6.89 26.23
CA PHE A 136 -0.92 -7.85 26.08
C PHE A 136 0.16 -7.59 27.14
N ARG A 137 -0.11 -8.04 28.36
CA ARG A 137 0.80 -7.91 29.50
C ARG A 137 1.21 -9.28 30.01
N LYS A 138 2.35 -9.33 30.70
CA LYS A 138 2.66 -10.49 31.55
C LYS A 138 1.57 -10.60 32.61
N PRO A 139 1.02 -11.80 32.86
CA PRO A 139 0.10 -12.00 33.97
C PRO A 139 0.87 -11.73 35.26
N VAL A 140 0.51 -10.64 35.93
CA VAL A 140 0.95 -10.34 37.29
C VAL A 140 -0.23 -10.66 38.19
N PRO A 141 -0.10 -11.58 39.15
CA PRO A 141 -1.18 -11.86 40.09
C PRO A 141 -1.53 -10.58 40.86
N PRO A 142 -2.82 -10.30 41.11
CA PRO A 142 -3.21 -9.13 41.87
C PRO A 142 -2.63 -9.22 43.28
N ASP A 143 -1.95 -8.17 43.73
CA ASP A 143 -1.50 -8.05 45.11
C ASP A 143 -2.73 -7.84 46.01
N PRO A 144 -3.04 -8.77 46.93
CA PRO A 144 -4.15 -8.60 47.86
C PRO A 144 -4.04 -7.32 48.70
N GLY A 145 -2.81 -6.85 48.98
CA GLY A 145 -2.54 -5.62 49.72
C GLY A 145 -2.85 -4.34 48.94
N ALA A 146 -2.92 -4.40 47.61
CA ALA A 146 -3.24 -3.25 46.77
C ALA A 146 -4.74 -2.97 46.64
N LYS A 147 -5.60 -3.98 46.85
CA LYS A 147 -7.06 -3.87 46.68
C LYS A 147 -7.71 -2.79 47.54
N PRO A 148 -7.35 -2.60 48.83
CA PRO A 148 -7.92 -1.52 49.64
C PRO A 148 -7.56 -0.13 49.10
N CYS A 149 -6.34 0.05 48.59
CA CYS A 149 -5.89 1.29 47.97
C CYS A 149 -6.63 1.57 46.65
N GLU A 150 -6.80 0.55 45.81
CA GLU A 150 -7.60 0.65 44.58
C GLU A 150 -9.04 1.09 44.88
N ALA A 151 -9.69 0.41 45.83
CA ALA A 151 -11.06 0.72 46.22
C ALA A 151 -11.21 2.12 46.83
N LEU A 152 -10.19 2.61 47.56
CA LEU A 152 -10.17 3.98 48.05
C LEU A 152 -10.14 4.98 46.91
N LEU A 153 -9.24 4.78 45.94
CA LEU A 153 -9.10 5.66 44.77
C LEU A 153 -10.38 5.67 43.93
N ASP A 154 -10.99 4.50 43.69
CA ASP A 154 -12.27 4.39 43.00
C ASP A 154 -13.38 5.19 43.70
N ARG A 155 -13.49 5.09 45.04
CA ARG A 155 -14.49 5.86 45.82
C ARG A 155 -14.28 7.37 45.75
N LEU A 156 -13.03 7.81 45.58
CA LEU A 156 -12.68 9.22 45.40
C LEU A 156 -12.87 9.70 43.95
N GLY A 157 -13.38 8.86 43.06
CA GLY A 157 -13.62 9.19 41.65
C GLY A 157 -12.38 9.07 40.76
N TYR A 158 -11.26 8.56 41.28
CA TYR A 158 -10.08 8.24 40.48
C TYR A 158 -10.24 6.87 39.83
N THR A 159 -9.60 6.65 38.69
CA THR A 159 -9.52 5.33 38.05
C THR A 159 -8.10 4.81 38.13
N VAL A 160 -7.91 3.67 38.80
CA VAL A 160 -6.60 2.98 38.82
C VAL A 160 -6.45 2.18 37.54
N ILE A 161 -5.56 2.64 36.66
CA ILE A 161 -5.23 1.93 35.42
C ILE A 161 -4.02 1.04 35.68
N PRO A 162 -4.12 -0.29 35.50
CA PRO A 162 -3.00 -1.18 35.71
C PRO A 162 -1.90 -0.95 34.65
N ALA A 163 -0.72 -1.50 34.93
CA ALA A 163 0.41 -1.47 34.02
C ALA A 163 0.00 -1.91 32.60
N SER A 164 0.42 -1.11 31.61
CA SER A 164 0.14 -1.36 30.20
C SER A 164 0.85 -2.62 29.72
N GLY A 165 0.20 -3.33 28.81
CA GLY A 165 0.86 -4.28 27.92
C GLY A 165 1.87 -3.63 26.98
N THR A 166 2.63 -4.46 26.26
CA THR A 166 3.70 -4.01 25.35
C THR A 166 3.62 -4.72 24.00
N PHE A 167 4.20 -4.09 22.97
CA PHE A 167 4.38 -4.74 21.67
C PHE A 167 5.21 -6.03 21.76
N ARG A 168 6.16 -6.11 22.69
CA ARG A 168 6.97 -7.32 22.91
C ARG A 168 6.13 -8.49 23.39
N GLU A 169 5.16 -8.24 24.27
CA GLU A 169 4.22 -9.28 24.71
C GLU A 169 3.22 -9.65 23.62
N LEU A 170 2.74 -8.70 22.81
CA LEU A 170 1.93 -9.00 21.62
C LEU A 170 2.72 -9.85 20.62
N ALA A 171 3.98 -9.51 20.36
CA ALA A 171 4.86 -10.24 19.44
C ALA A 171 4.99 -11.73 19.82
N ARG A 172 5.08 -12.04 21.11
CA ARG A 172 5.10 -13.42 21.62
C ARG A 172 3.81 -14.21 21.37
N ARG A 173 2.70 -13.53 21.02
CA ARG A 173 1.41 -14.17 20.73
C ARG A 173 1.14 -14.31 19.23
N LEU A 174 2.05 -13.84 18.38
CA LEU A 174 1.86 -13.88 16.92
C LEU A 174 1.72 -15.30 16.39
N ASP A 175 2.48 -16.27 16.90
CA ASP A 175 2.36 -17.67 16.48
C ASP A 175 0.96 -18.24 16.74
N HIS A 176 0.34 -17.85 17.86
CA HIS A 176 -1.03 -18.23 18.15
C HIS A 176 -2.03 -17.50 17.25
N ILE A 177 -1.89 -16.18 17.09
CA ILE A 177 -2.82 -15.35 16.30
C ILE A 177 -2.77 -15.72 14.81
N LEU A 178 -1.57 -15.81 14.24
CA LEU A 178 -1.34 -16.07 12.83
C LEU A 178 -1.37 -17.56 12.49
N GLY A 179 -0.83 -18.42 13.37
CA GLY A 179 -0.72 -19.86 13.13
C GLY A 179 -1.94 -20.64 13.59
N THR A 180 -2.40 -20.42 14.84
CA THR A 180 -3.53 -21.17 15.43
C THR A 180 -4.88 -20.60 15.00
N LEU A 181 -5.11 -19.31 15.24
CA LEU A 181 -6.37 -18.64 14.88
C LEU A 181 -6.47 -18.36 13.38
N ARG A 182 -5.35 -18.43 12.67
CA ARG A 182 -5.24 -18.16 11.23
C ARG A 182 -5.76 -16.77 10.85
N CYS A 183 -5.60 -15.79 11.73
CA CYS A 183 -5.79 -14.40 11.40
C CYS A 183 -4.68 -13.95 10.44
N ARG A 184 -5.04 -13.21 9.38
CA ARG A 184 -4.08 -12.73 8.36
C ARG A 184 -3.70 -11.27 8.55
N ILE A 185 -4.57 -10.48 9.15
CA ILE A 185 -4.40 -9.05 9.36
C ILE A 185 -4.39 -8.80 10.87
N ILE A 186 -3.40 -8.07 11.36
CA ILE A 186 -3.39 -7.57 12.74
C ILE A 186 -3.71 -6.09 12.68
N GLN A 187 -4.88 -5.72 13.20
CA GLN A 187 -5.26 -4.32 13.38
C GLN A 187 -4.85 -3.90 14.79
N LEU A 188 -3.88 -2.99 14.88
CA LEU A 188 -3.51 -2.41 16.17
C LEU A 188 -4.52 -1.32 16.54
N LEU A 189 -5.14 -1.45 17.72
CA LEU A 189 -5.86 -0.33 18.32
C LEU A 189 -4.89 0.80 18.70
N PRO A 190 -5.38 2.04 18.92
CA PRO A 190 -4.54 3.24 18.97
C PRO A 190 -3.23 3.04 19.72
N ILE A 191 -2.13 3.14 18.96
CA ILE A 191 -0.77 2.92 19.45
C ILE A 191 -0.09 4.21 19.92
N HIS A 192 -0.69 5.35 19.60
CA HIS A 192 -0.23 6.66 20.02
C HIS A 192 -0.76 6.98 21.42
N PRO A 193 -0.07 7.87 22.17
CA PRO A 193 -0.55 8.33 23.46
C PRO A 193 -1.99 8.82 23.37
N VAL A 194 -2.87 8.27 24.22
CA VAL A 194 -4.25 8.74 24.31
C VAL A 194 -4.27 10.14 24.92
N PRO A 195 -5.04 11.11 24.38
CA PRO A 195 -5.27 12.38 25.06
C PRO A 195 -5.87 12.08 26.44
N THR A 196 -5.22 12.56 27.51
CA THR A 196 -5.67 12.34 28.90
C THR A 196 -6.98 13.05 29.23
N THR A 197 -7.50 13.85 28.30
CA THR A 197 -8.65 14.74 28.47
C THR A 197 -9.98 14.18 27.97
N TYR A 198 -9.98 13.15 27.12
CA TYR A 198 -11.21 12.62 26.52
C TYR A 198 -11.18 11.10 26.37
N ALA A 199 -11.67 10.39 27.39
CA ALA A 199 -12.53 9.23 27.19
C ALA A 199 -13.00 8.64 28.53
N ARG A 200 -14.32 8.38 28.63
CA ARG A 200 -14.83 7.33 29.52
C ARG A 200 -14.33 6.00 28.98
N MET A 201 -13.14 5.59 29.39
CA MET A 201 -12.60 4.26 29.09
C MET A 201 -12.86 3.36 30.28
N GLY A 202 -13.19 2.08 30.06
CA GLY A 202 -13.15 1.09 31.13
C GLY A 202 -11.76 1.03 31.78
N ARG A 203 -11.62 0.38 32.94
CA ARG A 203 -10.36 0.32 33.75
C ARG A 203 -9.07 -0.02 32.98
N PHE A 204 -9.18 -0.63 31.80
CA PHE A 204 -8.07 -0.96 30.91
C PHE A 204 -7.78 0.05 29.81
N GLY A 205 -8.48 1.18 29.72
CA GLY A 205 -8.25 2.20 28.71
C GLY A 205 -8.76 1.84 27.31
N SER A 206 -9.68 0.86 27.19
CA SER A 206 -10.20 0.46 25.87
C SER A 206 -11.32 1.40 25.43
N PRO A 207 -11.25 2.00 24.22
CA PRO A 207 -12.34 2.79 23.66
C PRO A 207 -13.55 1.95 23.25
N TYR A 208 -13.43 0.61 23.24
CA TYR A 208 -14.51 -0.33 22.92
C TYR A 208 -15.13 -0.98 24.16
N ALA A 209 -14.70 -0.62 25.37
CA ALA A 209 -15.21 -1.21 26.62
C ALA A 209 -16.37 -0.40 27.22
N ALA A 210 -17.14 0.31 26.38
CA ALA A 210 -18.35 1.02 26.78
C ALA A 210 -19.54 0.05 26.90
#